data_AF-S4PFK4-F1
#
_entry.id   AF-S4PFK4-F1
#
_cell.length_a   1.000
_cell.length_b   1.000
_cell.length_c   1.000
_cell.angle_alpha   90.00
_cell.angle_beta   90.00
_cell.angle_gamma   90.00
#
_symmetry.space_group_name_H-M   'P 1'
#
loop_
_entity.id
_entity.type
_entity.pdbx_description
1 polymer ?
#
loop_
_entity_poly.entity_id
_entity_poly.type
_entity_poly.pdbx_seq_one_letter_code
_entity_poly.pdbx_strand_id
1 'polypeptide(L)' 'PEGMKKIQQLEQPQQRKADQPDREFEKPIFTQVLTGPSELWEGQHAHYEARVVPVGDPSLRFEWYING' A
#
# COMPACT_ATOMS: atom_id res chain seq x y z
N PRO A 1 3.39 20.95 44.85
CA PRO A 1 2.97 21.94 43.83
C PRO A 1 3.15 21.49 42.36
N GLU A 2 4.20 20.72 42.02
CA GLU A 2 4.43 20.27 40.64
C GLU A 2 3.58 19.06 40.20
N GLY A 3 3.27 18.15 41.14
CA GLY A 3 2.47 16.95 40.87
C GLY A 3 1.07 17.26 40.32
N MET A 4 0.40 18.29 40.85
CA MET A 4 -0.94 18.68 40.39
C MET A 4 -0.97 19.13 38.92
N LYS A 5 0.09 19.81 38.45
CA LYS A 5 0.17 20.26 37.05
C LYS A 5 0.28 19.08 36.09
N LYS A 6 1.01 18.03 36.48
CA LYS A 6 1.22 16.84 35.66
C LYS A 6 -0.06 15.98 35.58
N ILE A 7 -0.79 15.90 36.68
CA ILE A 7 -2.08 15.20 36.75
C ILE A 7 -3.11 15.90 35.84
N GLN A 8 -3.24 17.23 35.95
CA GLN A 8 -4.11 18.03 35.07
C GLN A 8 -3.75 17.91 33.58
N GLN A 9 -2.49 17.66 33.25
CA GLN A 9 -2.05 17.47 31.86
C GLN A 9 -2.45 16.10 31.30
N LEU A 10 -2.50 15.08 32.15
CA LEU A 10 -2.87 13.70 31.78
C LEU A 10 -4.38 13.47 31.83
N GLU A 11 -5.12 14.26 32.62
CA GLU A 11 -6.58 14.30 32.66
C GLU A 11 -7.21 15.10 31.51
N GLN A 12 -6.40 15.84 30.76
CA GLN A 12 -6.87 16.42 29.51
C GLN A 12 -7.27 15.27 28.58
N PRO A 13 -8.51 15.24 28.08
CA PRO A 13 -8.90 14.25 27.09
C PRO A 13 -7.91 14.38 25.93
N GLN A 14 -7.12 13.32 25.70
CA GLN A 14 -6.27 13.22 24.53
C GLN A 14 -7.14 13.64 23.36
N GLN A 15 -6.78 14.75 22.71
CA GLN A 15 -7.44 15.16 21.48
C GLN A 15 -7.46 13.93 20.61
N ARG A 16 -8.66 13.38 20.36
CA ARG A 16 -8.85 12.29 19.42
C ARG A 16 -8.11 12.77 18.19
N LYS A 17 -7.03 12.06 17.81
CA LYS A 17 -6.27 12.39 16.60
C LYS A 17 -7.33 12.64 15.54
N ALA A 18 -7.37 13.87 15.01
CA ALA A 18 -8.34 14.22 14.00
C ALA A 18 -8.31 13.10 12.96
N ASP A 19 -9.48 12.54 12.66
CA ASP A 19 -9.66 11.53 11.61
C ASP A 19 -8.98 12.11 10.37
N GLN A 20 -7.77 11.65 10.07
CA GLN A 20 -7.10 12.08 8.85
C GLN A 20 -7.96 11.55 7.73
N PRO A 21 -8.33 12.38 6.74
CA PRO A 21 -9.09 11.88 5.61
C PRO A 21 -8.33 10.68 5.04
N ASP A 22 -9.04 9.57 4.88
CA ASP A 22 -8.51 8.39 4.20
C ASP A 22 -7.88 8.88 2.89
N ARG A 23 -6.64 8.46 2.61
CA ARG A 23 -5.95 8.93 1.40
C ARG A 23 -6.77 8.44 0.21
N GLU A 24 -7.28 9.37 -0.59
CA GLU A 24 -7.95 9.03 -1.83
C GLU A 24 -6.90 8.53 -2.83
N PHE A 25 -7.07 7.31 -3.29
CA PHE A 25 -6.20 6.68 -4.29
C PHE A 25 -6.90 6.73 -5.65
N GLU A 26 -6.15 7.09 -6.69
CA GLU A 26 -6.65 7.04 -8.07
C GLU A 26 -6.77 5.60 -8.56
N LYS A 27 -7.47 5.41 -9.69
CA LYS A 27 -7.62 4.09 -10.32
C LYS A 27 -6.25 3.47 -10.64
N PRO A 28 -6.09 2.14 -10.50
CA PRO A 28 -4.85 1.45 -10.85
C PRO A 28 -4.48 1.63 -12.34
N ILE A 29 -3.23 2.01 -12.61
CA ILE A 29 -2.69 2.16 -13.97
C ILE A 29 -1.35 1.44 -14.07
N PHE A 30 -1.18 0.63 -15.11
CA PHE A 30 0.11 0.04 -15.45
C PHE A 30 1.05 1.11 -15.99
N THR A 31 2.11 1.39 -15.24
CA THR A 31 3.23 2.22 -15.70
C THR A 31 4.26 1.39 -16.46
N GLN A 32 4.30 0.09 -16.17
CA GLN A 32 5.02 -0.90 -16.96
C GLN A 32 4.10 -2.11 -17.15
N VAL A 33 3.84 -2.42 -18.42
CA VAL A 33 3.09 -3.63 -18.80
C VAL A 33 3.86 -4.89 -18.39
N LEU A 34 3.17 -6.02 -18.39
CA LEU A 34 3.80 -7.30 -18.08
C LEU A 34 4.95 -7.59 -19.05
N THR A 35 6.13 -7.78 -18.50
CA THR A 35 7.36 -8.08 -19.24
C THR A 35 8.00 -9.34 -18.68
N GLY A 36 8.58 -10.16 -19.55
CA GLY A 36 9.23 -11.41 -19.20
C GLY A 36 9.67 -12.16 -20.45
N PRO A 37 10.30 -13.34 -20.29
CA PRO A 37 10.80 -14.14 -21.41
C PRO A 37 9.66 -14.67 -22.28
N SER A 38 9.79 -14.54 -23.60
CA SER A 38 8.89 -15.15 -24.59
C SER A 38 9.22 -16.62 -24.86
N GLU A 39 10.46 -17.01 -24.62
CA GLU A 39 10.98 -18.36 -24.84
C GLU A 39 11.81 -18.77 -23.63
N LEU A 40 11.61 -20.01 -23.17
CA LEU A 40 12.26 -20.59 -22.00
C LEU A 40 12.62 -22.04 -22.29
N TRP A 41 13.78 -22.45 -21.79
CA TRP A 41 14.24 -23.83 -21.92
C TRP A 41 13.84 -24.60 -20.68
N GLU A 42 13.68 -25.92 -20.82
CA GLU A 42 13.32 -26.77 -19.68
C GLU A 42 14.34 -26.64 -18.54
N GLY A 43 13.83 -26.46 -17.32
CA GLY A 43 14.66 -26.21 -16.13
C GLY A 43 15.07 -24.76 -15.89
N GLN A 44 14.71 -23.82 -16.77
CA GLN A 44 14.96 -22.38 -16.55
C GLN A 44 13.83 -21.71 -15.75
N HIS A 45 14.19 -20.68 -14.99
CA HIS A 45 13.24 -19.87 -14.25
C HIS A 45 12.68 -18.76 -15.13
N ALA A 46 11.35 -18.62 -15.12
CA ALA A 46 10.66 -17.50 -15.75
C ALA A 46 10.46 -16.37 -14.73
N HIS A 47 10.92 -15.16 -15.06
CA HIS A 47 10.63 -13.97 -14.28
C HIS A 47 9.74 -13.02 -15.08
N TYR A 48 8.58 -12.69 -14.53
CA TYR A 48 7.66 -11.74 -15.11
C TYR A 48 7.43 -10.58 -14.13
N GLU A 49 7.51 -9.34 -14.64
CA GLU A 49 7.32 -8.12 -13.85
C GLU A 49 6.35 -7.16 -14.56
N ALA A 50 5.49 -6.51 -13.77
CA ALA A 50 4.70 -5.36 -14.16
C ALA A 50 4.72 -4.32 -13.04
N ARG A 51 4.43 -3.05 -13.35
CA ARG A 51 4.38 -1.97 -12.35
C ARG A 51 3.06 -1.22 -12.44
N VAL A 52 2.47 -0.95 -11.28
CA VAL A 52 1.17 -0.31 -11.13
C VAL A 52 1.26 0.84 -10.13
N VAL A 53 0.53 1.92 -10.42
CA VAL A 53 0.30 3.05 -9.51
C VAL A 53 -1.21 3.22 -9.28
N PRO A 54 -1.66 3.75 -8.13
CA PRO A 54 -0.85 4.26 -7.01
C PRO A 54 -0.29 3.17 -6.10
N VAL A 55 0.78 3.48 -5.38
CA VAL A 55 1.39 2.58 -4.39
C VAL A 55 0.79 2.83 -3.00
N GLY A 56 0.61 1.75 -2.23
CA GLY A 56 0.14 1.83 -0.85
C GLY A 56 -1.39 1.92 -0.69
N ASP A 57 -2.14 1.78 -1.78
CA ASP A 57 -3.59 1.56 -1.71
C ASP A 57 -3.88 0.15 -1.15
N PRO A 58 -4.50 0.03 0.04
CA PRO A 58 -4.80 -1.27 0.65
C PRO A 58 -5.93 -2.04 -0.07
N SER A 59 -6.71 -1.37 -0.91
CA SER A 59 -7.78 -1.97 -1.70
C SER A 59 -7.30 -2.59 -3.01
N LEU A 60 -6.06 -2.27 -3.43
CA LEU A 60 -5.47 -2.70 -4.68
C LEU A 60 -5.20 -4.22 -4.67
N ARG A 61 -5.67 -4.91 -5.71
CA ARG A 61 -5.54 -6.36 -5.89
C ARG A 61 -4.85 -6.68 -7.20
N PHE A 62 -3.97 -7.67 -7.17
CA PHE A 62 -3.30 -8.21 -8.36
C PHE A 62 -3.82 -9.61 -8.63
N GLU A 63 -4.28 -9.83 -9.86
CA GLU A 63 -4.72 -11.13 -10.35
C GLU A 63 -3.84 -11.53 -11.53
N TRP A 64 -3.38 -12.78 -11.52
CA TRP A 64 -2.51 -13.35 -12.53
C TRP A 64 -3.27 -14.43 -13.28
N TYR A 65 -3.33 -14.31 -14.60
CA TYR A 65 -4.03 -15.25 -15.47
C TYR A 65 -3.02 -15.93 -16.40
N ILE A 66 -3.26 -17.21 -16.69
CA ILE A 66 -2.51 -17.97 -17.68
C ILE A 66 -3.54 -18.51 -18.67
N ASN A 67 -3.48 -18.02 -19.91
CA ASN A 67 -4.42 -18.34 -20.99
C ASN A 67 -5.88 -17.84 -20.77
N GLY A 68 -6.08 -16.86 -19.89
CA GLY A 68 -7.40 -16.29 -19.60
C GLY A 68 -8.26 -17.23 -18.77
#